data_AF-A0A6N8BY38-F1
#
_entry.id   AF-A0A6N8BY38-F1
#
_cell.length_a   1.000
_cell.length_b   1.000
_cell.length_c   1.000
_cell.angle_alpha   90.00
_cell.angle_beta   90.00
_cell.angle_gamma   90.00
#
_symmetry.space_group_name_H-M   'P 1'
#
loop_
_entity.id
_entity.type
_entity.pdbx_description
1 polymer ?
#
loop_
_entity_poly.entity_id
_entity_poly.type
_entity_poly.pdbx_seq_one_letter_code
_entity_poly.pdbx_strand_id
1 'polypeptide(L)'
;MLEEKPRCWRLNYAGEFHLDITPSIKNPGCPAGGELVPDKKLQEWKPSNPKGFKALFDLRAALQPRIGMRKAAAAMDRAMEEVAPFPEQARLKGVLRRTVQLAKRHRDVYFETDKTGSAPISIIITTLAARSYEHCVQQFEYDTEFDLLSDIVRLMPNFIETREVRGGCIEWYVWNETTAGENFAEKWNAKPQLAAAFFDWHTRFLAQTEAVASAAGLDALTKSLSAGFGSSPVKMAFDQMTKEVSAARTQGKLVLLPSVGLMSGVDGGTAVRRNTFFGAD
;
A
#
# COMPACT_ATOMS: atom_id res chain seq x y z
N MET A 1 -31.30 -0.27 -1.00
CA MET A 1 -31.81 0.53 0.14
C MET A 1 -31.08 1.87 0.17
N LEU A 2 -31.78 3.00 0.34
CA LEU A 2 -31.16 4.34 0.41
C LEU A 2 -30.89 4.70 1.88
N GLU A 3 -29.68 5.16 2.18
CA GLU A 3 -29.26 5.57 3.52
C GLU A 3 -28.67 6.99 3.47
N GLU A 4 -29.09 7.85 4.41
CA GLU A 4 -28.57 9.21 4.52
C GLU A 4 -27.27 9.24 5.36
N LYS A 5 -26.24 9.94 4.88
CA LYS A 5 -24.95 10.13 5.57
C LYS A 5 -24.68 11.62 5.81
N PRO A 6 -23.65 11.99 6.62
CA PRO A 6 -23.41 13.40 6.97
C PRO A 6 -23.14 14.35 5.80
N ARG A 7 -22.56 13.85 4.70
CA ARG A 7 -22.20 14.65 3.51
C ARG A 7 -22.70 14.06 2.19
N CYS A 8 -23.35 12.89 2.21
CA CYS A 8 -23.75 12.19 0.99
C CYS A 8 -24.99 11.32 1.21
N TRP A 9 -25.54 10.83 0.09
CA TRP A 9 -26.55 9.78 0.08
C TRP A 9 -25.90 8.46 -0.35
N ARG A 10 -26.13 7.40 0.42
CA ARG A 10 -25.59 6.07 0.15
C ARG A 10 -26.66 5.16 -0.42
N LEU A 11 -26.42 4.64 -1.61
CA LEU A 11 -27.20 3.57 -2.22
C LEU A 11 -26.55 2.22 -1.89
N ASN A 12 -27.22 1.43 -1.05
CA ASN A 12 -26.79 0.08 -0.69
C ASN A 12 -27.37 -0.94 -1.68
N TYR A 13 -26.49 -1.67 -2.38
CA TYR A 13 -26.82 -2.76 -3.31
C TYR A 13 -26.81 -4.11 -2.59
N ALA A 14 -27.27 -5.17 -3.26
CA ALA A 14 -27.15 -6.52 -2.73
C ALA A 14 -25.67 -6.95 -2.59
N GLY A 15 -25.33 -7.61 -1.48
CA GLY A 15 -23.95 -7.93 -1.11
C GLY A 15 -23.26 -6.79 -0.34
N GLU A 16 -21.94 -6.67 -0.48
CA GLU A 16 -21.11 -5.67 0.24
C GLU A 16 -20.77 -4.44 -0.62
N PHE A 17 -21.63 -4.06 -1.55
CA PHE A 17 -21.43 -2.93 -2.46
C PHE A 17 -22.35 -1.76 -2.15
N HIS A 18 -21.80 -0.55 -2.19
CA HIS A 18 -22.56 0.69 -2.06
C HIS A 18 -22.01 1.79 -2.97
N LEU A 19 -22.86 2.76 -3.32
CA LEU A 19 -22.50 3.97 -4.05
C LEU A 19 -22.84 5.20 -3.20
N ASP A 20 -21.84 6.03 -2.93
CA ASP A 20 -22.02 7.31 -2.23
C ASP A 20 -22.14 8.45 -3.25
N ILE A 21 -23.21 9.23 -3.16
CA ILE A 21 -23.49 10.40 -4.00
C ILE A 21 -23.40 11.65 -3.13
N THR A 22 -22.30 12.39 -3.28
CA THR A 22 -22.05 13.65 -2.56
C THR A 22 -22.49 14.82 -3.44
N PRO A 23 -23.51 15.61 -3.04
CA PRO A 23 -23.80 16.87 -3.72
C PRO A 23 -22.68 17.87 -3.43
N SER A 24 -22.28 18.64 -4.45
CA SER A 24 -21.28 19.70 -4.30
C SER A 24 -21.59 20.87 -5.23
N ILE A 25 -21.06 22.04 -4.87
CA ILE A 25 -21.03 23.23 -5.73
C ILE A 25 -19.58 23.65 -5.96
N LYS A 26 -19.32 24.46 -6.99
CA LYS A 26 -17.97 25.01 -7.21
C LYS A 26 -17.57 25.88 -6.01
N ASN A 27 -16.31 25.82 -5.60
CA ASN A 27 -15.74 26.70 -4.60
C ASN A 27 -15.03 27.88 -5.29
N PRO A 28 -15.61 29.11 -5.31
CA PRO A 28 -14.96 30.27 -5.92
C PRO A 28 -13.64 30.65 -5.25
N GLY A 29 -13.46 30.28 -3.98
CA GLY A 29 -12.23 30.52 -3.21
C GLY A 29 -11.11 29.52 -3.49
N CYS A 30 -11.30 28.54 -4.38
CA CYS A 30 -10.28 27.57 -4.75
C CYS A 30 -9.96 27.63 -6.25
N PRO A 31 -8.92 28.39 -6.66
CA PRO A 31 -8.52 28.51 -8.06
C PRO A 31 -8.17 27.17 -8.73
N ALA A 32 -7.74 26.18 -7.94
CA ALA A 32 -7.42 24.82 -8.39
C ALA A 32 -8.66 23.95 -8.68
N GLY A 33 -9.84 24.55 -8.86
CA GLY A 33 -11.07 23.85 -9.21
C GLY A 33 -11.72 23.10 -8.05
N GLY A 34 -11.54 23.59 -6.82
CA GLY A 34 -12.15 22.99 -5.63
C GLY A 34 -13.67 23.11 -5.61
N GLU A 35 -14.26 22.37 -4.68
CA GLU A 35 -15.69 22.21 -4.49
C GLU A 35 -16.07 22.53 -3.03
N LEU A 36 -17.33 22.88 -2.80
CA LEU A 36 -17.92 22.99 -1.48
C LEU A 36 -18.89 21.81 -1.31
N VAL A 37 -18.73 21.05 -0.23
CA VAL A 37 -19.60 19.93 0.14
C VAL A 37 -20.42 20.29 1.38
N PRO A 38 -21.70 19.91 1.46
CA PRO A 38 -22.50 20.22 2.64
C PRO A 38 -22.10 19.31 3.80
N ASP A 39 -22.06 19.87 5.01
CA ASP A 39 -21.99 19.10 6.25
C ASP A 39 -23.30 19.26 7.02
N LYS A 40 -24.11 18.20 7.07
CA LYS A 40 -25.44 18.23 7.69
C LYS A 40 -25.38 18.59 9.17
N LYS A 41 -24.34 18.14 9.88
CA LYS A 41 -24.23 18.34 11.33
C LYS A 41 -23.84 19.78 11.65
N LEU A 42 -22.93 20.35 10.87
CA LEU A 42 -22.47 21.73 11.06
C LEU A 42 -23.37 22.76 10.39
N GLN A 43 -24.27 22.32 9.50
CA GLN A 43 -25.11 23.19 8.66
C GLN A 43 -24.29 24.19 7.85
N GLU A 44 -23.12 23.75 7.39
CA GLU A 44 -22.13 24.58 6.70
C GLU A 44 -21.63 23.93 5.41
N TRP A 45 -21.12 24.76 4.51
CA TRP A 45 -20.33 24.31 3.36
C TRP A 45 -18.86 24.12 3.76
N LYS A 46 -18.31 22.95 3.47
CA LYS A 46 -16.90 22.64 3.71
C LYS A 46 -16.11 22.58 2.40
N PRO A 47 -14.93 23.23 2.31
CA PRO A 47 -14.04 23.08 1.16
C PRO A 47 -13.58 21.63 0.98
N SER A 48 -13.52 21.19 -0.28
CA SER A 48 -12.90 19.94 -0.70
C SER A 48 -12.35 20.08 -2.12
N ASN A 49 -11.48 19.19 -2.58
CA ASN A 49 -11.04 19.18 -3.99
C ASN A 49 -10.70 17.75 -4.46
N PRO A 50 -11.72 16.91 -4.74
CA PRO A 50 -11.50 15.51 -5.10
C PRO A 50 -10.72 15.33 -6.42
N LYS A 51 -10.96 16.20 -7.41
CA LYS A 51 -10.25 16.16 -8.70
C LYS A 51 -8.78 16.56 -8.55
N GLY A 52 -8.51 17.63 -7.82
CA GLY A 52 -7.16 18.08 -7.49
C GLY A 52 -6.40 16.99 -6.72
N PHE A 53 -7.02 16.40 -5.70
CA PHE A 53 -6.41 15.32 -4.93
C PHE A 53 -6.02 14.14 -5.82
N LYS A 54 -6.90 13.70 -6.73
CA LYS A 54 -6.60 12.63 -7.69
C LYS A 54 -5.41 13.00 -8.58
N ALA A 55 -5.39 14.20 -9.14
CA ALA A 55 -4.32 14.64 -10.02
C ALA A 55 -2.96 14.69 -9.28
N LEU A 56 -2.93 15.20 -8.05
CA LEU A 56 -1.73 15.24 -7.22
C LEU A 56 -1.25 13.83 -6.87
N PHE A 57 -2.15 12.91 -6.54
CA PHE A 57 -1.79 11.52 -6.29
C PHE A 57 -1.19 10.85 -7.53
N ASP A 58 -1.77 11.08 -8.71
CA ASP A 58 -1.25 10.52 -9.97
C ASP A 58 0.11 11.13 -10.34
N LEU A 59 0.34 12.42 -10.08
CA LEU A 59 1.65 13.07 -10.21
C LEU A 59 2.69 12.38 -9.32
N ARG A 60 2.38 12.22 -8.03
CA ARG A 60 3.26 11.51 -7.08
C ARG A 60 3.53 10.08 -7.52
N ALA A 61 2.49 9.36 -7.98
CA ALA A 61 2.63 7.99 -8.46
C ALA A 61 3.45 7.84 -9.75
N ALA A 62 3.67 8.93 -10.50
CA ALA A 62 4.49 8.95 -11.70
C ALA A 62 5.98 9.20 -11.41
N LEU A 63 6.34 9.62 -10.19
CA LEU A 63 7.74 9.76 -9.78
C LEU A 63 8.47 8.42 -9.92
N GLN A 64 9.70 8.47 -10.43
CA GLN A 64 10.50 7.28 -10.68
C GLN A 64 11.48 7.03 -9.52
N PRO A 65 11.35 5.92 -8.78
CA PRO A 65 12.29 5.60 -7.72
C PRO A 65 13.67 5.27 -8.29
N ARG A 66 14.72 5.73 -7.60
CA ARG A 66 16.10 5.30 -7.87
C ARG A 66 16.32 3.95 -7.21
N ILE A 67 16.25 2.88 -8.00
CA ILE A 67 16.52 1.52 -7.53
C ILE A 67 17.87 1.09 -8.08
N GLY A 68 18.85 0.93 -7.19
CA GLY A 68 20.20 0.52 -7.53
C GLY A 68 20.21 -0.93 -8.02
N MET A 69 20.55 -1.15 -9.28
CA MET A 69 20.76 -2.48 -9.86
C MET A 69 22.00 -3.21 -9.29
N ARG A 70 22.50 -2.92 -8.09
CA ARG A 70 23.76 -3.52 -7.60
C ARG A 70 23.72 -5.05 -7.52
N LYS A 71 22.57 -5.62 -7.12
CA LYS A 71 22.38 -7.09 -7.12
C LYS A 71 22.01 -7.66 -8.51
N ALA A 72 21.30 -6.88 -9.34
CA ALA A 72 20.94 -7.29 -10.69
C ALA A 72 22.14 -7.27 -11.65
N ALA A 73 23.02 -6.28 -11.53
CA ALA A 73 24.25 -6.15 -12.31
C ALA A 73 25.25 -7.28 -11.99
N ALA A 74 25.42 -7.66 -10.72
CA ALA A 74 26.24 -8.81 -10.34
C ALA A 74 25.69 -10.16 -10.87
N ALA A 75 24.37 -10.26 -11.05
CA ALA A 75 23.73 -11.40 -11.70
C ALA A 75 23.80 -11.32 -13.24
N MET A 76 23.73 -10.11 -13.81
CA MET A 76 23.81 -9.85 -15.26
C MET A 76 25.23 -10.01 -15.82
N ASP A 77 26.27 -9.56 -15.12
CA ASP A 77 27.68 -9.72 -15.54
C ASP A 77 28.09 -11.19 -15.69
N ARG A 78 27.38 -12.12 -15.02
CA ARG A 78 27.60 -13.57 -15.17
C ARG A 78 26.64 -14.25 -16.14
N ALA A 79 25.53 -13.61 -16.51
CA ALA A 79 24.58 -14.11 -17.50
C ALA A 79 24.92 -13.61 -18.92
N MET A 80 25.73 -12.54 -19.06
CA MET A 80 26.08 -11.88 -20.31
C MET A 80 26.93 -12.71 -21.32
N GLU A 81 27.13 -14.01 -21.10
CA GLU A 81 27.63 -14.89 -22.18
C GLU A 81 26.50 -15.35 -23.13
N GLU A 82 25.23 -15.37 -22.72
CA GLU A 82 24.10 -15.64 -23.63
C GLU A 82 22.81 -15.00 -23.08
N VAL A 83 22.27 -13.94 -23.70
CA VAL A 83 20.98 -13.38 -23.22
C VAL A 83 20.04 -12.98 -24.36
N ALA A 84 18.97 -13.75 -24.47
CA ALA A 84 17.68 -13.33 -25.00
C ALA A 84 17.03 -12.30 -24.06
N PRO A 85 16.27 -11.30 -24.57
CA PRO A 85 15.75 -10.20 -23.77
C PRO A 85 14.89 -10.68 -22.59
N PHE A 86 15.11 -10.08 -21.42
CA PHE A 86 14.24 -10.26 -20.25
C PHE A 86 12.78 -9.99 -20.63
N PRO A 87 11.82 -10.82 -20.19
CA PRO A 87 10.42 -10.55 -20.45
C PRO A 87 10.03 -9.21 -19.83
N GLU A 88 9.48 -8.30 -20.64
CA GLU A 88 8.84 -7.07 -20.14
C GLU A 88 7.82 -7.46 -19.08
N GLN A 89 8.13 -7.17 -17.81
CA GLN A 89 7.17 -7.38 -16.73
C GLN A 89 5.98 -6.46 -17.01
N ALA A 90 4.85 -7.07 -17.40
CA ALA A 90 3.59 -6.40 -17.68
C ALA A 90 3.33 -5.29 -16.66
N ARG A 91 3.06 -4.05 -17.12
CA ARG A 91 2.90 -2.81 -16.32
C ARG A 91 2.27 -3.08 -14.95
N LEU A 92 3.11 -3.46 -13.97
CA LEU A 92 2.68 -3.69 -12.60
C LEU A 92 2.26 -2.33 -12.05
N LYS A 93 1.32 -2.33 -11.11
CA LYS A 93 0.68 -1.11 -10.59
C LYS A 93 1.58 0.02 -10.03
N GLY A 94 2.90 0.10 -10.13
CA GLY A 94 3.71 1.14 -9.48
C GLY A 94 3.68 1.05 -7.94
N VAL A 95 4.82 1.32 -7.31
CA VAL A 95 5.07 1.05 -5.88
C VAL A 95 4.06 1.77 -4.99
N LEU A 96 3.83 3.08 -5.16
CA LEU A 96 2.90 3.86 -4.35
C LEU A 96 1.47 3.27 -4.32
N ARG A 97 0.92 2.92 -5.48
CA ARG A 97 -0.45 2.38 -5.58
C ARG A 97 -0.56 1.01 -4.90
N ARG A 98 0.49 0.19 -4.95
CA ARG A 98 0.56 -1.08 -4.22
C ARG A 98 0.65 -0.85 -2.71
N THR A 99 1.52 0.07 -2.26
CA THR A 99 1.65 0.41 -0.85
C THR A 99 0.32 0.87 -0.24
N VAL A 100 -0.41 1.75 -0.94
CA VAL A 100 -1.75 2.19 -0.48
C VAL A 100 -2.75 1.02 -0.41
N GLN A 101 -2.75 0.12 -1.40
CA GLN A 101 -3.64 -1.05 -1.39
C GLN A 101 -3.32 -2.01 -0.24
N LEU A 102 -2.04 -2.28 -0.01
CA LEU A 102 -1.58 -3.12 1.10
C LEU A 102 -1.91 -2.50 2.45
N ALA A 103 -1.63 -1.20 2.64
CA ALA A 103 -1.96 -0.49 3.87
C ALA A 103 -3.47 -0.52 4.16
N LYS A 104 -4.31 -0.25 3.16
CA LYS A 104 -5.77 -0.32 3.33
C LYS A 104 -6.25 -1.73 3.66
N ARG A 105 -5.70 -2.75 2.99
CA ARG A 105 -6.03 -4.15 3.28
C ARG A 105 -5.62 -4.54 4.70
N HIS A 106 -4.41 -4.18 5.11
CA HIS A 106 -3.93 -4.42 6.46
C HIS A 106 -4.82 -3.75 7.51
N ARG A 107 -5.26 -2.51 7.25
CA ARG A 107 -6.24 -1.80 8.07
C ARG A 107 -7.57 -2.54 8.14
N ASP A 108 -8.10 -3.00 7.02
CA ASP A 108 -9.38 -3.71 6.99
C ASP A 108 -9.32 -5.02 7.81
N VAL A 109 -8.22 -5.76 7.75
CA VAL A 109 -7.99 -6.98 8.56
C VAL A 109 -7.80 -6.64 10.04
N TYR A 110 -6.98 -5.62 10.36
CA TYR A 110 -6.70 -5.21 11.74
C TYR A 110 -7.96 -4.80 12.50
N PHE A 111 -8.89 -4.13 11.81
CA PHE A 111 -10.13 -3.62 12.40
C PHE A 111 -11.36 -4.48 12.04
N GLU A 112 -11.20 -5.71 11.53
CA GLU A 112 -12.32 -6.56 11.09
C GLU A 112 -13.34 -6.82 12.21
N THR A 113 -12.84 -7.02 13.44
CA THR A 113 -13.65 -7.26 14.64
C THR A 113 -14.04 -5.96 15.37
N ASP A 114 -13.46 -4.82 15.00
CA ASP A 114 -13.77 -3.53 15.64
C ASP A 114 -15.17 -3.05 15.25
N LYS A 115 -16.04 -2.92 16.26
CA LYS A 115 -17.39 -2.35 16.09
C LYS A 115 -17.48 -0.89 16.50
N THR A 116 -16.38 -0.30 17.00
CA THR A 116 -16.35 1.09 17.47
C THR A 116 -16.19 2.10 16.33
N GLY A 117 -15.75 1.65 15.15
CA GLY A 117 -15.52 2.50 14.00
C GLY A 117 -14.26 3.36 14.15
N SER A 118 -13.26 2.85 14.86
CA SER A 118 -12.01 3.57 15.17
C SER A 118 -10.97 3.49 14.04
N ALA A 119 -11.23 2.64 13.04
CA ALA A 119 -10.35 2.39 11.92
C ALA A 119 -9.98 3.70 11.16
N PRO A 120 -8.69 3.96 10.87
CA PRO A 120 -8.28 5.16 10.14
C PRO A 120 -8.94 5.25 8.77
N ILE A 121 -9.41 6.43 8.39
CA ILE A 121 -10.07 6.63 7.09
C ILE A 121 -9.06 6.53 5.94
N SER A 122 -9.51 6.01 4.79
CA SER A 122 -8.60 5.73 3.66
C SER A 122 -7.88 6.97 3.12
N ILE A 123 -8.48 8.15 3.23
CA ILE A 123 -7.85 9.39 2.74
C ILE A 123 -6.62 9.77 3.58
N ILE A 124 -6.60 9.49 4.89
CA ILE A 124 -5.42 9.69 5.73
C ILE A 124 -4.31 8.74 5.28
N ILE A 125 -4.60 7.43 5.17
CA ILE A 125 -3.63 6.42 4.72
C ILE A 125 -3.05 6.77 3.35
N THR A 126 -3.93 7.14 2.41
CA THR A 126 -3.54 7.48 1.03
C THR A 126 -2.66 8.73 0.99
N THR A 127 -3.01 9.77 1.75
CA THR A 127 -2.26 11.02 1.80
C THR A 127 -0.87 10.83 2.42
N LEU A 128 -0.80 10.17 3.57
CA LEU A 128 0.47 9.93 4.26
C LEU A 128 1.41 9.04 3.45
N ALA A 129 0.89 7.97 2.84
CA ALA A 129 1.69 7.11 1.96
C ALA A 129 2.18 7.85 0.71
N ALA A 130 1.37 8.73 0.12
CA ALA A 130 1.77 9.51 -1.06
C ALA A 130 2.87 10.53 -0.75
N ARG A 131 2.77 11.25 0.38
CA ARG A 131 3.83 12.18 0.83
C ARG A 131 5.12 11.46 1.18
N SER A 132 4.98 10.34 1.90
CA SER A 132 6.11 9.49 2.26
C SER A 132 6.82 8.94 1.02
N TYR A 133 6.07 8.48 0.01
CA TYR A 133 6.63 8.04 -1.27
C TYR A 133 7.40 9.15 -2.00
N GLU A 134 6.81 10.33 -2.12
CA GLU A 134 7.47 11.48 -2.75
C GLU A 134 8.79 11.81 -2.05
N HIS A 135 8.79 11.86 -0.71
CA HIS A 135 9.99 12.08 0.07
C HIS A 135 11.03 10.98 -0.17
N CYS A 136 10.63 9.70 -0.10
CA CYS A 136 11.54 8.58 -0.31
C CYS A 136 12.21 8.61 -1.68
N VAL A 137 11.43 8.84 -2.74
CA VAL A 137 11.92 8.86 -4.13
C VAL A 137 12.89 10.01 -4.36
N GLN A 138 12.67 11.17 -3.73
CA GLN A 138 13.54 12.34 -3.88
C GLN A 138 14.83 12.22 -3.07
N GLN A 139 14.76 11.64 -1.87
CA GLN A 139 15.87 11.70 -0.90
C GLN A 139 16.77 10.46 -0.90
N PHE A 140 16.24 9.29 -1.24
CA PHE A 140 16.96 8.03 -1.05
C PHE A 140 17.17 7.26 -2.35
N GLU A 141 18.00 6.23 -2.26
CA GLU A 141 18.19 5.19 -3.27
C GLU A 141 17.96 3.84 -2.58
N TYR A 142 17.39 2.89 -3.32
CA TYR A 142 16.94 1.61 -2.76
C TYR A 142 17.52 0.44 -3.53
N ASP A 143 17.75 -0.69 -2.85
CA ASP A 143 18.15 -1.93 -3.53
C ASP A 143 16.96 -2.61 -4.20
N THR A 144 15.78 -2.55 -3.58
CA THR A 144 14.55 -3.17 -4.10
C THR A 144 13.32 -2.27 -3.92
N GLU A 145 12.25 -2.57 -4.66
CA GLU A 145 10.94 -1.93 -4.44
C GLU A 145 10.37 -2.22 -3.03
N PHE A 146 10.75 -3.34 -2.42
CA PHE A 146 10.28 -3.70 -1.08
C PHE A 146 10.94 -2.86 0.01
N ASP A 147 12.21 -2.53 -0.15
CA ASP A 147 12.92 -1.60 0.76
C ASP A 147 12.26 -0.22 0.70
N LEU A 148 11.97 0.26 -0.51
CA LEU A 148 11.20 1.49 -0.71
C LEU A 148 9.82 1.40 -0.07
N LEU A 149 9.07 0.31 -0.27
CA LEU A 149 7.77 0.14 0.37
C LEU A 149 7.86 0.21 1.89
N SER A 150 8.85 -0.45 2.49
CA SER A 150 9.07 -0.49 3.94
C SER A 150 9.33 0.91 4.49
N ASP A 151 10.15 1.70 3.80
CA ASP A 151 10.42 3.09 4.19
C ASP A 151 9.22 4.02 3.99
N ILE A 152 8.43 3.83 2.92
CA ILE A 152 7.17 4.57 2.75
C ILE A 152 6.30 4.38 3.99
N VAL A 153 6.12 3.13 4.43
CA VAL A 153 5.32 2.82 5.63
C VAL A 153 5.96 3.44 6.87
N ARG A 154 7.27 3.26 7.08
CA ARG A 154 8.01 3.80 8.23
C ARG A 154 7.83 5.30 8.39
N LEU A 155 7.91 6.06 7.30
CA LEU A 155 7.92 7.52 7.33
C LEU A 155 6.52 8.16 7.26
N MET A 156 5.43 7.39 7.09
CA MET A 156 4.05 7.93 7.10
C MET A 156 3.76 8.89 8.26
N PRO A 157 4.13 8.61 9.53
CA PRO A 157 3.85 9.49 10.66
C PRO A 157 4.49 10.88 10.56
N ASN A 158 5.62 11.00 9.86
CA ASN A 158 6.35 12.26 9.73
C ASN A 158 5.58 13.34 8.97
N PHE A 159 4.51 12.94 8.26
CA PHE A 159 3.66 13.83 7.48
C PHE A 159 2.35 14.19 8.18
N ILE A 160 2.27 13.90 9.50
CA ILE A 160 1.21 14.35 10.39
C ILE A 160 1.75 15.55 11.15
N GLU A 161 1.16 16.72 10.94
CA GLU A 161 1.49 17.91 11.72
C GLU A 161 0.79 17.84 13.08
N THR A 162 1.54 18.13 14.15
CA THR A 162 1.01 18.25 15.51
C THR A 162 1.18 19.68 15.99
N ARG A 163 0.15 20.21 16.66
CA ARG A 163 0.21 21.53 17.29
C ARG A 163 -0.24 21.41 18.73
N GLU A 164 0.53 21.99 19.63
CA GLU A 164 0.09 22.19 21.01
C GLU A 164 -0.86 23.38 21.06
N VAL A 165 -2.05 23.17 21.63
CA VAL A 165 -3.06 24.21 21.81
C VAL A 165 -3.20 24.56 23.29
N ARG A 166 -3.88 25.69 23.56
CA ARG A 166 -4.10 26.16 24.93
C ARG A 166 -4.68 25.04 25.80
N GLY A 167 -4.05 24.81 26.95
CA GLY A 167 -4.41 23.72 27.86
C GLY A 167 -3.56 22.46 27.71
N GLY A 168 -2.48 22.48 26.90
CA GLY A 168 -1.54 21.37 26.74
C GLY A 168 -2.08 20.21 25.91
N CYS A 169 -3.22 20.40 25.23
CA CYS A 169 -3.76 19.41 24.32
C CYS A 169 -3.00 19.43 22.99
N ILE A 170 -2.92 18.27 22.34
CA ILE A 170 -2.33 18.13 21.01
C ILE A 170 -3.46 18.05 19.99
N GLU A 171 -3.35 18.82 18.92
CA GLU A 171 -4.17 18.68 17.72
C GLU A 171 -3.35 18.11 16.57
N TRP A 172 -4.01 17.32 15.74
CA TRP A 172 -3.43 16.64 14.57
C TRP A 172 -3.97 17.22 13.27
N TYR A 173 -3.08 17.33 12.30
CA TYR A 173 -3.36 17.91 11.00
C TYR A 173 -2.78 17.06 9.88
N VAL A 174 -3.67 16.62 8.99
CA VAL A 174 -3.34 16.01 7.70
C VAL A 174 -4.08 16.82 6.64
N TRP A 175 -3.45 17.90 6.21
CA TRP A 175 -4.04 18.86 5.27
C TRP A 175 -4.29 18.26 3.89
N ASN A 176 -5.38 18.63 3.23
CA ASN A 176 -5.48 18.51 1.78
C ASN A 176 -4.64 19.60 1.12
N GLU A 177 -3.65 19.23 0.31
CA GLU A 177 -2.77 20.17 -0.39
C GLU A 177 -3.45 20.86 -1.59
N THR A 178 -4.67 20.45 -1.92
CA THR A 178 -5.37 20.88 -3.14
C THR A 178 -6.53 21.83 -2.86
N THR A 179 -6.80 22.13 -1.58
CA THR A 179 -7.75 23.17 -1.15
C THR A 179 -7.38 23.69 0.23
N ALA A 180 -7.60 24.98 0.48
CA ALA A 180 -7.39 25.55 1.80
C ALA A 180 -8.46 25.07 2.80
N GLY A 181 -8.05 24.83 4.05
CA GLY A 181 -8.95 24.61 5.18
C GLY A 181 -9.50 23.19 5.35
N GLU A 182 -9.14 22.23 4.50
CA GLU A 182 -9.56 20.83 4.68
C GLU A 182 -8.48 20.03 5.43
N ASN A 183 -8.78 19.65 6.67
CA ASN A 183 -7.98 18.76 7.50
C ASN A 183 -8.61 17.36 7.54
N PHE A 184 -7.97 16.34 6.97
CA PHE A 184 -8.48 14.97 7.02
C PHE A 184 -8.47 14.36 8.43
N ALA A 185 -7.66 14.89 9.34
CA ALA A 185 -7.59 14.48 10.74
C ALA A 185 -8.54 15.29 11.66
N GLU A 186 -9.47 16.10 11.12
CA GLU A 186 -10.42 16.90 11.92
C GLU A 186 -11.13 16.07 13.01
N LYS A 187 -11.54 14.84 12.69
CA LYS A 187 -12.20 13.95 13.65
C LYS A 187 -11.30 13.48 14.79
N TRP A 188 -9.98 13.45 14.60
CA TRP A 188 -9.03 13.11 15.66
C TRP A 188 -9.01 14.18 16.75
N ASN A 189 -9.13 15.45 16.37
CA ASN A 189 -9.14 16.56 17.34
C ASN A 189 -10.42 16.55 18.20
N ALA A 190 -11.54 16.05 17.66
CA ALA A 190 -12.76 15.82 18.43
C ALA A 190 -12.74 14.49 19.21
N LYS A 191 -11.95 13.51 18.76
CA LYS A 191 -11.90 12.14 19.30
C LYS A 191 -10.46 11.61 19.25
N PRO A 192 -9.61 11.96 20.22
CA PRO A 192 -8.19 11.59 20.22
C PRO A 192 -7.92 10.08 20.15
N GLN A 193 -8.87 9.25 20.60
CA GLN A 193 -8.79 7.80 20.45
C GLN A 193 -8.65 7.33 18.98
N LEU A 194 -9.12 8.11 18.01
CA LEU A 194 -8.95 7.81 16.59
C LEU A 194 -7.50 8.00 16.13
N ALA A 195 -6.79 8.99 16.68
CA ALA A 195 -5.36 9.14 16.45
C ALA A 195 -4.59 7.99 17.10
N ALA A 196 -4.93 7.64 18.35
CA ALA A 196 -4.33 6.50 19.03
C ALA A 196 -4.51 5.19 18.24
N ALA A 197 -5.71 4.93 17.73
CA ALA A 197 -6.00 3.77 16.87
C ALA A 197 -5.18 3.77 15.57
N PHE A 198 -4.94 4.94 14.96
CA PHE A 198 -4.05 5.04 13.81
C PHE A 198 -2.61 4.67 14.15
N PHE A 199 -2.04 5.22 15.23
CA PHE A 199 -0.65 4.94 15.60
C PHE A 199 -0.43 3.49 16.03
N ASP A 200 -1.40 2.90 16.73
CA ASP A 200 -1.36 1.47 17.10
C ASP A 200 -1.40 0.57 15.86
N TRP A 201 -2.33 0.82 14.94
CA TRP A 201 -2.39 0.12 13.65
C TRP A 201 -1.12 0.29 12.82
N HIS A 202 -0.59 1.52 12.74
CA HIS A 202 0.63 1.82 11.97
C HIS A 202 1.84 1.07 12.54
N THR A 203 1.99 1.05 13.87
CA THR A 203 3.05 0.31 14.56
C THR A 203 2.99 -1.18 14.21
N ARG A 204 1.78 -1.76 14.20
CA ARG A 204 1.58 -3.17 13.82
C ARG A 204 1.88 -3.42 12.35
N PHE A 205 1.46 -2.52 11.47
CA PHE A 205 1.74 -2.65 10.05
C PHE A 205 3.24 -2.57 9.75
N LEU A 206 3.95 -1.61 10.36
CA LEU A 206 5.39 -1.47 10.23
C LEU A 206 6.12 -2.73 10.72
N ALA A 207 5.80 -3.20 11.93
CA ALA A 207 6.39 -4.43 12.47
C ALA A 207 6.18 -5.64 11.56
N GLN A 208 5.01 -5.73 10.90
CA GLN A 208 4.76 -6.79 9.95
C GLN A 208 5.58 -6.65 8.66
N THR A 209 5.74 -5.43 8.12
CA THR A 209 6.63 -5.21 6.96
C THR A 209 8.08 -5.57 7.27
N GLU A 210 8.57 -5.23 8.46
CA GLU A 210 9.92 -5.60 8.92
C GLU A 210 10.05 -7.12 9.14
N ALA A 211 9.02 -7.77 9.70
CA ALA A 211 9.00 -9.23 9.87
C ALA A 211 9.10 -9.95 8.51
N VAL A 212 8.41 -9.47 7.48
CA VAL A 212 8.52 -10.01 6.11
C VAL A 212 9.93 -9.86 5.55
N ALA A 213 10.59 -8.74 5.81
CA ALA A 213 11.98 -8.52 5.39
C ALA A 213 12.95 -9.53 6.04
N SER A 214 12.69 -9.89 7.30
CA SER A 214 13.52 -10.82 8.09
C SER A 214 13.13 -12.30 7.99
N ALA A 215 12.02 -12.63 7.31
CA ALA A 215 11.46 -13.97 7.34
C ALA A 215 12.37 -14.99 6.65
N ALA A 216 12.77 -16.02 7.37
CA ALA A 216 13.47 -17.19 6.83
C ALA A 216 12.49 -18.35 6.61
N GLY A 217 12.28 -18.74 5.35
CA GLY A 217 11.43 -19.86 4.97
C GLY A 217 10.01 -19.45 4.55
N LEU A 218 9.46 -20.20 3.58
CA LEU A 218 8.15 -19.91 2.97
C LEU A 218 6.98 -20.05 3.95
N ASP A 219 7.06 -21.00 4.90
CA ASP A 219 5.98 -21.22 5.87
C ASP A 219 5.85 -20.06 6.85
N ALA A 220 6.98 -19.57 7.38
CA ALA A 220 7.01 -18.42 8.28
C ALA A 220 6.50 -17.16 7.58
N LEU A 221 6.90 -16.96 6.32
CA LEU A 221 6.43 -15.85 5.48
C LEU A 221 4.92 -15.96 5.20
N THR A 222 4.42 -17.13 4.81
CA THR A 222 3.00 -17.38 4.54
C THR A 222 2.14 -17.10 5.77
N LYS A 223 2.57 -17.59 6.94
CA LYS A 223 1.88 -17.37 8.21
C LYS A 223 1.84 -15.89 8.58
N SER A 224 2.98 -15.20 8.49
CA SER A 224 3.08 -13.77 8.78
C SER A 224 2.17 -12.95 7.86
N LEU A 225 2.25 -13.15 6.55
CA LEU A 225 1.42 -12.43 5.58
C LEU A 225 -0.07 -12.72 5.77
N SER A 226 -0.45 -13.98 6.04
CA SER A 226 -1.84 -14.37 6.24
C SER A 226 -2.48 -13.66 7.43
N ALA A 227 -1.70 -13.43 8.50
CA ALA A 227 -2.19 -12.75 9.70
C ALA A 227 -2.57 -11.27 9.46
N GLY A 228 -1.89 -10.57 8.53
CA GLY A 228 -2.17 -9.15 8.28
C GLY A 228 -2.93 -8.84 7.00
N PHE A 229 -2.90 -9.71 6.00
CA PHE A 229 -3.60 -9.48 4.73
C PHE A 229 -4.78 -10.44 4.51
N GLY A 230 -5.00 -11.37 5.45
CA GLY A 230 -5.98 -12.43 5.38
C GLY A 230 -5.46 -13.65 4.63
N SER A 231 -5.92 -14.83 5.03
CA SER A 231 -5.41 -16.12 4.54
C SER A 231 -5.70 -16.35 3.05
N SER A 232 -6.88 -15.96 2.56
CA SER A 232 -7.30 -16.25 1.19
C SER A 232 -6.43 -15.56 0.12
N PRO A 233 -6.22 -14.22 0.13
CA PRO A 233 -5.36 -13.56 -0.84
C PRO A 233 -3.91 -14.07 -0.81
N VAL A 234 -3.41 -14.36 0.40
CA VAL A 234 -2.03 -14.85 0.58
C VAL A 234 -1.91 -16.25 0.00
N LYS A 235 -2.82 -17.17 0.33
CA LYS A 235 -2.83 -18.51 -0.25
C LYS A 235 -2.87 -18.48 -1.78
N MET A 236 -3.72 -17.64 -2.37
CA MET A 236 -3.79 -17.49 -3.83
C MET A 236 -2.44 -17.06 -4.44
N ALA A 237 -1.75 -16.10 -3.81
CA ALA A 237 -0.44 -15.65 -4.27
C ALA A 237 0.64 -16.74 -4.17
N PHE A 238 0.69 -17.47 -3.04
CA PHE A 238 1.64 -18.57 -2.84
C PHE A 238 1.34 -19.77 -3.75
N ASP A 239 0.06 -20.11 -3.96
CA ASP A 239 -0.34 -21.16 -4.89
C ASP A 239 0.11 -20.82 -6.32
N GLN A 240 -0.02 -19.55 -6.74
CA GLN A 240 0.45 -19.08 -8.04
C GLN A 240 1.98 -19.17 -8.17
N MET A 241 2.72 -18.68 -7.18
CA MET A 241 4.19 -18.78 -7.14
C MET A 241 4.65 -20.24 -7.19
N THR A 242 3.99 -21.12 -6.44
CA THR A 242 4.30 -22.56 -6.40
C THR A 242 4.02 -23.24 -7.74
N LYS A 243 2.93 -22.87 -8.43
CA LYS A 243 2.61 -23.35 -9.78
C LYS A 243 3.68 -22.95 -10.79
N GLU A 244 4.14 -21.71 -10.77
CA GLU A 244 5.20 -21.23 -11.67
C GLU A 244 6.52 -21.97 -11.44
N VAL A 245 6.96 -22.10 -10.19
CA VAL A 245 8.15 -22.88 -9.83
C VAL A 245 8.01 -24.35 -10.24
N SER A 246 6.83 -24.94 -10.05
CA SER A 246 6.57 -26.33 -10.44
C SER A 246 6.57 -26.52 -11.95
N ALA A 247 5.99 -25.59 -12.70
CA ALA A 247 6.01 -25.61 -14.17
C ALA A 247 7.44 -25.49 -14.71
N ALA A 248 8.24 -24.56 -14.17
CA ALA A 248 9.66 -24.41 -14.50
C ALA A 248 10.45 -25.70 -14.19
N ARG A 249 10.18 -26.34 -13.04
CA ARG A 249 10.80 -27.61 -12.65
C ARG A 249 10.45 -28.73 -13.63
N THR A 250 9.18 -28.91 -13.95
CA THR A 250 8.71 -29.94 -14.88
C THR A 250 9.30 -29.75 -16.27
N GLN A 251 9.42 -28.50 -16.74
CA GLN A 251 10.05 -28.17 -18.02
C GLN A 251 11.59 -28.30 -18.01
N GLY A 252 12.21 -28.62 -16.87
CA GLY A 252 13.68 -28.71 -16.75
C GLY A 252 14.39 -27.35 -16.81
N LYS A 253 13.64 -26.25 -16.66
CA LYS A 253 14.14 -24.86 -16.75
C LYS A 253 14.45 -24.25 -15.40
N LEU A 254 14.23 -24.99 -14.31
CA LEU A 254 14.49 -24.53 -12.95
C LEU A 254 15.94 -24.81 -12.57
N VAL A 255 16.68 -23.77 -12.23
CA VAL A 255 18.10 -23.83 -11.86
C VAL A 255 18.32 -23.17 -10.50
N LEU A 256 19.33 -23.63 -9.77
CA LEU A 256 19.79 -23.04 -8.52
C LEU A 256 21.11 -22.30 -8.76
N LEU A 257 21.14 -21.00 -8.43
CA LEU A 257 22.36 -20.18 -8.49
C LEU A 257 22.88 -19.91 -7.07
N PRO A 258 24.19 -20.10 -6.78
CA PRO A 258 24.78 -20.02 -5.43
C PRO A 258 24.64 -18.69 -4.66
N SER A 259 24.03 -17.67 -5.25
CA SER A 259 23.84 -16.32 -4.65
C SER A 259 22.46 -15.69 -4.92
N VAL A 260 21.68 -16.25 -5.84
CA VAL A 260 20.36 -15.73 -6.26
C VAL A 260 19.23 -16.67 -5.84
N GLY A 261 19.55 -17.95 -5.60
CA GLY A 261 18.57 -18.97 -5.25
C GLY A 261 17.93 -19.60 -6.49
N LEU A 262 16.63 -19.92 -6.40
CA LEU A 262 15.88 -20.60 -7.44
C LEU A 262 15.50 -19.63 -8.57
N MET A 263 15.89 -19.97 -9.79
CA MET A 263 15.65 -19.18 -11.00
C MET A 263 15.06 -20.06 -12.10
N SER A 264 14.26 -19.47 -12.99
CA SER A 264 13.66 -20.16 -14.14
C SER A 264 14.20 -19.56 -15.43
N GLY A 265 14.65 -20.40 -16.37
CA GLY A 265 15.06 -20.00 -17.72
C GLY A 265 16.41 -19.29 -17.80
N VAL A 266 17.34 -19.62 -16.89
CA VAL A 266 18.71 -19.10 -16.88
C VAL A 266 19.68 -20.26 -17.08
N ASP A 267 20.65 -20.12 -17.99
CA ASP A 267 21.73 -21.09 -18.19
C ASP A 267 22.90 -20.83 -17.22
N GLY A 268 23.62 -21.89 -16.82
CA GLY A 268 24.78 -21.79 -15.90
C GLY A 268 24.51 -22.01 -14.41
N GLY A 269 23.32 -22.51 -14.02
CA GLY A 269 23.02 -22.94 -12.64
C GLY A 269 22.91 -24.45 -12.47
N THR A 270 22.93 -24.94 -11.22
CA THR A 270 22.70 -26.36 -10.94
C THR A 270 21.25 -26.70 -11.24
N ALA A 271 21.00 -27.54 -12.24
CA ALA A 271 19.65 -27.95 -12.62
C ALA A 271 18.91 -28.60 -11.43
N VAL A 272 17.71 -28.10 -11.13
CA VAL A 272 16.89 -28.66 -10.07
C VAL A 272 16.19 -29.91 -10.61
N ARG A 273 16.48 -31.05 -9.97
CA ARG A 273 15.91 -32.35 -10.38
C ARG A 273 14.37 -32.30 -10.35
N ARG A 274 13.76 -32.98 -11.33
CA ARG A 274 12.31 -33.22 -11.33
C ARG A 274 11.91 -34.05 -10.11
N ASN A 275 10.78 -33.73 -9.50
CA ASN A 275 10.16 -34.61 -8.51
C ASN A 275 9.61 -35.83 -9.24
N THR A 276 10.36 -36.93 -9.24
CA THR A 276 9.85 -38.26 -9.62
C THR A 276 9.29 -38.91 -8.36
N PHE A 277 7.97 -39.05 -8.28
CA PHE A 277 7.30 -39.69 -7.15
C PHE A 277 7.59 -41.19 -7.18
N PHE A 278 8.72 -41.62 -6.61
CA PHE A 278 9.02 -43.03 -6.33
C PHE A 278 8.54 -43.33 -4.91
N GLY A 279 7.25 -43.65 -4.80
CA GLY A 279 6.57 -43.90 -3.53
C GLY A 279 5.16 -44.42 -3.75
N ALA A 280 5.04 -45.43 -4.62
CA ALA A 280 3.89 -46.32 -4.67
C ALA A 280 4.47 -47.73 -4.69
N ASP A 281 4.53 -48.34 -3.51
CA ASP A 281 4.44 -49.78 -3.26
C ASP A 281 3.64 -49.95 -1.96
#